data_AF-A0A814ZR47-F1
#
_entry.id   AF-A0A814ZR47-F1
#
_cell.length_a   1.000
_cell.length_b   1.000
_cell.length_c   1.000
_cell.angle_alpha   90.00
_cell.angle_beta   90.00
_cell.angle_gamma   90.00
#
_symmetry.space_group_name_H-M   'P 1'
#
loop_
_entity.id
_entity.type
_entity.pdbx_description
1 polymer ?
#
loop_
_entity_poly.entity_id
_entity_poly.type
_entity_poly.pdbx_seq_one_letter_code
_entity_poly.pdbx_strand_id
1 'polypeptide(L)'
;MNSSFFALGGNSLLMMKLFYHYQTLNNQISINNFYEFSTLRDHILLLLNDVSDVQKRYNDDPYCYKVTEKIIDKYVDLIKHDSAVSSHVSTSRVTSAFNRVFMITGTNGSLGSWILIDLLSRPNQVVKKVYCLIRGTDKQRLRLAFEQRKQDVTLLKDEKRLIILPQMDLSDKYLGQSTKMYKELQMEVTDIVHSAWKMNFNLLIEHFESDCIQGVYNLLKLAQETRIRFHFISTFASTEGSIVKEEPLRIPVDIYRFGQISGDTRNGVWNITEEIPLIICAGGGLMGKIPNSGEPVEWIPVDIGSSCVVDIALNWPPNQCGIHHLLNPNKIGWNLLLNYLQASAKVKFEIVPMKEFTKSIDKSNPLAKLKPMFEKLYEIEDDSTTMETHFETTKTIEKTDKLKYCPAINQDLINLYLNYWIECGFLKS
;
A
#
# COMPACT_ATOMS: atom_id res chain seq x y z
N MET A 1 -14.26 -30.82 -2.15
CA MET A 1 -15.06 -29.81 -2.89
C MET A 1 -15.05 -28.44 -2.24
N ASN A 2 -14.95 -28.32 -0.91
CA ASN A 2 -15.02 -27.02 -0.21
C ASN A 2 -13.65 -26.37 0.07
N SER A 3 -12.54 -27.03 -0.25
CA SER A 3 -11.21 -26.43 -0.16
C SER A 3 -11.04 -25.40 -1.28
N SER A 4 -10.49 -24.24 -0.96
CA SER A 4 -10.17 -23.22 -1.96
C SER A 4 -9.09 -23.74 -2.92
N PHE A 5 -9.11 -23.25 -4.14
CA PHE A 5 -8.12 -23.48 -5.18
C PHE A 5 -6.71 -23.16 -4.67
N PHE A 6 -6.57 -22.10 -3.90
CA PHE A 6 -5.29 -21.67 -3.32
C PHE A 6 -4.82 -22.61 -2.21
N ALA A 7 -5.74 -23.12 -1.36
CA ALA A 7 -5.40 -24.13 -0.34
C ALA A 7 -4.91 -25.45 -0.96
N LEU A 8 -5.27 -25.72 -2.21
CA LEU A 8 -4.79 -26.88 -2.98
C LEU A 8 -3.46 -26.62 -3.72
N GLY A 9 -2.77 -25.52 -3.42
CA GLY A 9 -1.50 -25.14 -4.05
C GLY A 9 -1.65 -24.27 -5.30
N GLY A 10 -2.86 -23.81 -5.61
CA GLY A 10 -3.12 -22.83 -6.65
C GLY A 10 -2.43 -21.48 -6.36
N ASN A 11 -2.07 -20.76 -7.41
CA ASN A 11 -1.51 -19.41 -7.32
C ASN A 11 -2.16 -18.51 -8.38
N SER A 12 -1.88 -17.20 -8.36
CA SER A 12 -2.50 -16.24 -9.28
C SER A 12 -2.27 -16.58 -10.76
N LEU A 13 -1.11 -17.15 -11.12
CA LEU A 13 -0.82 -17.57 -12.49
C LEU A 13 -1.67 -18.77 -12.90
N LEU A 14 -1.78 -19.78 -12.03
CA LEU A 14 -2.64 -20.94 -12.27
C LEU A 14 -4.12 -20.56 -12.30
N MET A 15 -4.54 -19.62 -11.46
CA MET A 15 -5.90 -19.08 -11.46
C MET A 15 -6.21 -18.38 -12.78
N MET A 16 -5.28 -17.56 -13.29
CA MET A 16 -5.42 -16.94 -14.59
C MET A 16 -5.53 -17.95 -15.74
N LYS A 17 -4.74 -19.03 -15.70
CA LYS A 17 -4.83 -20.11 -16.70
C LYS A 17 -6.19 -20.80 -16.63
N LEU A 18 -6.67 -21.10 -15.42
CA LEU A 18 -7.98 -21.70 -15.20
C LEU A 18 -9.11 -20.80 -15.71
N PHE A 19 -9.07 -19.52 -15.35
CA PHE A 19 -9.99 -18.49 -15.84
C PHE A 19 -10.06 -18.45 -17.37
N TYR A 20 -8.91 -18.49 -18.05
CA TYR A 20 -8.88 -18.46 -19.52
C TYR A 20 -9.58 -19.67 -20.14
N HIS A 21 -9.41 -20.86 -19.57
CA HIS A 21 -10.15 -22.04 -20.01
C HIS A 21 -11.66 -21.87 -19.78
N TYR A 22 -12.07 -21.29 -18.66
CA TYR A 22 -13.48 -21.09 -18.36
C TYR A 22 -14.14 -20.02 -19.23
N GLN A 23 -13.41 -18.97 -19.63
CA GLN A 23 -13.92 -17.99 -20.60
C GLN A 23 -14.30 -18.62 -21.95
N THR A 24 -13.71 -19.76 -22.31
CA THR A 24 -14.12 -20.50 -23.52
C THR A 24 -15.45 -21.24 -23.35
N LEU A 25 -15.88 -21.48 -22.11
CA LEU A 25 -17.09 -22.22 -21.74
C LEU A 25 -18.23 -21.27 -21.35
N ASN A 26 -17.93 -20.21 -20.62
CA ASN A 26 -18.86 -19.15 -20.22
C ASN A 26 -18.12 -17.80 -20.20
N ASN A 27 -18.49 -16.89 -21.10
CA ASN A 27 -17.85 -15.59 -21.25
C ASN A 27 -18.39 -14.50 -20.30
N GLN A 28 -19.40 -14.81 -19.49
CA GLN A 28 -20.00 -13.89 -18.53
C GLN A 28 -19.26 -13.86 -17.18
N ILE A 29 -18.40 -14.85 -16.91
CA ILE A 29 -17.69 -14.94 -15.64
C ILE A 29 -16.49 -13.99 -15.67
N SER A 30 -16.40 -13.08 -14.70
CA SER A 30 -15.22 -12.21 -14.54
C SER A 30 -14.10 -12.93 -13.78
N ILE A 31 -12.88 -12.43 -13.87
CA ILE A 31 -11.75 -13.01 -13.12
C ILE A 31 -11.92 -12.82 -11.61
N ASN A 32 -12.59 -11.74 -11.18
CA ASN A 32 -12.84 -11.48 -9.76
C ASN A 32 -13.71 -12.58 -9.14
N ASN A 33 -14.68 -13.10 -9.91
CA ASN A 33 -15.50 -14.22 -9.47
C ASN A 33 -14.64 -15.45 -9.12
N PHE A 34 -13.53 -15.71 -9.82
CA PHE A 34 -12.68 -16.86 -9.47
C PHE A 34 -11.93 -16.70 -8.16
N TYR A 35 -11.58 -15.47 -7.84
CA TYR A 35 -10.89 -15.13 -6.62
C TYR A 35 -11.84 -15.09 -5.42
N GLU A 36 -13.03 -14.52 -5.63
CA GLU A 36 -14.11 -14.45 -4.65
C GLU A 36 -14.67 -15.84 -4.35
N PHE A 37 -15.04 -16.57 -5.41
CA PHE A 37 -15.60 -17.92 -5.34
C PHE A 37 -14.50 -18.96 -5.57
N SER A 38 -13.56 -19.04 -4.62
CA SER A 38 -12.29 -19.74 -4.84
C SER A 38 -12.35 -21.27 -4.73
N THR A 39 -13.45 -21.89 -4.32
CA THR A 39 -13.51 -23.36 -4.18
C THR A 39 -13.83 -24.08 -5.49
N LEU A 40 -13.54 -25.38 -5.57
CA LEU A 40 -13.91 -26.16 -6.77
C LEU A 40 -15.44 -26.22 -6.96
N ARG A 41 -16.21 -26.29 -5.87
CA ARG A 41 -17.68 -26.26 -5.91
C ARG A 41 -18.18 -24.94 -6.49
N ASP A 42 -17.59 -23.85 -6.05
CA ASP A 42 -17.89 -22.50 -6.51
C ASP A 42 -17.64 -22.31 -8.00
N HIS A 43 -16.48 -22.76 -8.50
CA HIS A 43 -16.16 -22.72 -9.93
C HIS A 43 -17.14 -23.55 -10.76
N ILE A 44 -17.57 -24.72 -10.25
CA ILE A 44 -18.63 -25.51 -10.90
C ILE A 44 -19.95 -24.73 -10.92
N LEU A 45 -20.33 -24.07 -9.83
CA LEU A 45 -21.57 -23.28 -9.77
C LEU A 45 -21.54 -22.08 -10.73
N LEU A 46 -20.41 -21.39 -10.86
CA LEU A 46 -20.22 -20.31 -11.82
C LEU A 46 -20.32 -20.79 -13.28
N LEU A 47 -19.90 -22.02 -13.58
CA LEU A 47 -20.07 -22.60 -14.91
C LEU A 47 -21.50 -23.01 -15.21
N LEU A 48 -22.25 -23.46 -14.19
CA LEU A 48 -23.56 -24.08 -14.37
C LEU A 48 -24.73 -23.11 -14.21
N ASN A 49 -24.55 -21.97 -13.54
CA ASN A 49 -25.62 -21.02 -13.23
C ASN A 49 -25.29 -19.62 -13.74
N ASP A 50 -26.30 -18.75 -13.77
CA ASP A 50 -26.08 -17.33 -14.00
C ASP A 50 -25.24 -16.74 -12.85
N VAL A 51 -24.33 -15.83 -13.17
CA VAL A 51 -23.40 -15.24 -12.21
C VAL A 51 -24.17 -14.55 -11.09
N SER A 52 -25.32 -13.95 -11.41
CA SER A 52 -26.23 -13.32 -10.46
C SER A 52 -26.76 -14.29 -9.39
N ASP A 53 -26.97 -15.57 -9.72
CA ASP A 53 -27.49 -16.56 -8.75
C ASP A 53 -26.42 -16.99 -7.76
N VAL A 54 -25.18 -17.11 -8.23
CA VAL A 54 -24.01 -17.42 -7.37
C VAL A 54 -23.69 -16.24 -6.46
N GLN A 55 -23.76 -15.03 -7.01
CA GLN A 55 -23.48 -13.80 -6.27
C GLN A 55 -24.57 -13.47 -5.25
N LYS A 56 -25.84 -13.69 -5.58
CA LYS A 56 -26.96 -13.60 -4.63
C LYS A 56 -26.77 -14.56 -3.46
N ARG A 57 -26.32 -15.80 -3.75
CA ARG A 57 -26.03 -16.80 -2.72
C ARG A 57 -24.89 -16.38 -1.80
N TYR A 58 -23.88 -15.64 -2.27
CA TYR A 58 -22.79 -15.10 -1.45
C TYR A 58 -23.16 -13.81 -0.71
N ASN A 59 -23.95 -12.93 -1.33
CA ASN A 59 -24.51 -11.77 -0.64
C ASN A 59 -25.42 -12.23 0.53
N ASP A 60 -26.08 -13.37 0.36
CA ASP A 60 -26.85 -14.05 1.42
C ASP A 60 -25.98 -14.97 2.32
N ASP A 61 -24.71 -15.25 1.95
CA ASP A 61 -23.78 -16.06 2.74
C ASP A 61 -22.74 -15.18 3.46
N PRO A 62 -22.89 -14.95 4.77
CA PRO A 62 -21.96 -14.14 5.58
C PRO A 62 -20.57 -14.77 5.75
N TYR A 63 -20.16 -15.75 4.95
CA TYR A 63 -18.89 -16.46 5.10
C TYR A 63 -17.66 -15.53 5.09
N CYS A 64 -17.55 -14.61 4.11
CA CYS A 64 -16.40 -13.69 4.03
C CYS A 64 -16.34 -12.74 5.24
N TYR A 65 -17.49 -12.24 5.70
CA TYR A 65 -17.58 -11.42 6.90
C TYR A 65 -17.18 -12.22 8.14
N LYS A 66 -17.69 -13.46 8.29
CA LYS A 66 -17.34 -14.35 9.40
C LYS A 66 -15.85 -14.71 9.44
N VAL A 67 -15.20 -14.90 8.30
CA VAL A 67 -13.75 -15.15 8.25
C VAL A 67 -12.98 -13.91 8.71
N THR A 68 -13.39 -12.72 8.25
CA THR A 68 -12.80 -11.44 8.68
C THR A 68 -12.96 -11.23 10.18
N GLU A 69 -14.17 -11.42 10.73
CA GLU A 69 -14.44 -11.32 12.17
C GLU A 69 -13.59 -12.30 12.98
N LYS A 70 -13.50 -13.57 12.56
CA LYS A 70 -12.65 -14.56 13.24
C LYS A 70 -11.18 -14.17 13.28
N ILE A 71 -10.66 -13.60 12.19
CA ILE A 71 -9.28 -13.12 12.13
C ILE A 71 -9.12 -11.93 13.10
N ILE A 72 -10.04 -10.97 13.10
CA ILE A 72 -10.03 -9.83 14.02
C ILE A 72 -10.03 -10.33 15.48
N ASP A 73 -10.99 -11.17 15.85
CA ASP A 73 -11.14 -11.71 17.20
C ASP A 73 -9.85 -12.42 17.65
N LYS A 74 -9.29 -13.28 16.80
CA LYS A 74 -8.03 -13.99 17.07
C LYS A 74 -6.89 -13.03 17.43
N TYR A 75 -6.65 -12.00 16.63
CA TYR A 75 -5.52 -11.10 16.88
C TYR A 75 -5.79 -10.11 18.01
N VAL A 76 -7.03 -9.68 18.21
CA VAL A 76 -7.43 -8.87 19.36
C VAL A 76 -7.21 -9.64 20.66
N ASP A 77 -7.61 -10.92 20.72
CA ASP A 77 -7.41 -11.77 21.89
C ASP A 77 -5.93 -12.02 22.18
N LEU A 78 -5.13 -12.29 21.14
CA LEU A 78 -3.68 -12.45 21.26
C LEU A 78 -3.01 -11.18 21.84
N ILE A 79 -3.38 -10.00 21.31
CA ILE A 79 -2.85 -8.71 21.79
C ILE A 79 -3.26 -8.46 23.25
N LYS A 80 -4.52 -8.76 23.62
CA LYS A 80 -5.02 -8.59 25.00
C LYS A 80 -4.28 -9.51 25.97
N HIS A 81 -4.09 -10.77 25.59
CA HIS A 81 -3.35 -11.75 26.38
C HIS A 81 -1.90 -11.29 26.61
N ASP A 82 -1.17 -10.95 25.55
CA ASP A 82 0.24 -10.55 25.65
C ASP A 82 0.40 -9.19 26.37
N SER A 83 -0.55 -8.27 26.22
CA SER A 83 -0.60 -7.01 26.98
C SER A 83 -0.77 -7.23 28.49
N ALA A 84 -1.54 -8.24 28.90
CA ALA A 84 -1.73 -8.58 30.31
C ALA A 84 -0.44 -9.14 30.94
N VAL A 85 0.26 -10.01 30.21
CA VAL A 85 1.55 -10.59 30.63
C VAL A 85 2.65 -9.52 30.73
N SER A 86 2.66 -8.55 29.81
CA SER A 86 3.68 -7.47 29.78
C SER A 86 3.48 -6.37 30.85
N SER A 87 2.43 -6.45 31.69
CA SER A 87 2.16 -5.46 32.75
C SER A 87 3.24 -5.37 33.84
N HIS A 88 4.21 -6.29 33.84
CA HIS A 88 5.36 -6.32 34.75
C HIS A 88 6.67 -5.75 34.15
N VAL A 89 6.65 -5.23 32.91
CA VAL A 89 7.86 -4.67 32.29
C VAL A 89 8.07 -3.21 32.71
N SER A 90 9.29 -2.94 33.19
CA SER A 90 9.78 -1.68 33.74
C SER A 90 9.41 -0.44 32.91
N THR A 91 9.00 0.60 33.62
CA THR A 91 8.66 1.92 33.13
C THR A 91 9.87 2.66 32.52
N SER A 92 9.61 3.30 31.38
CA SER A 92 10.38 4.41 30.77
C SER A 92 11.55 4.07 29.82
N ARG A 93 11.24 3.60 28.61
CA ARG A 93 11.99 4.10 27.44
C ARG A 93 11.46 5.50 27.13
N VAL A 94 12.12 6.53 27.65
CA VAL A 94 11.87 7.90 27.18
C VAL A 94 12.43 7.99 25.78
N THR A 95 11.58 8.12 24.76
CA THR A 95 12.05 8.38 23.40
C THR A 95 12.67 9.78 23.37
N SER A 96 13.99 9.84 23.49
CA SER A 96 14.78 11.07 23.34
C SER A 96 14.57 11.63 21.93
N ALA A 97 14.56 12.96 21.76
CA ALA A 97 14.56 13.58 20.43
C ALA A 97 15.82 13.26 19.62
N PHE A 98 16.89 12.83 20.30
CA PHE A 98 18.20 12.50 19.76
C PHE A 98 18.50 11.01 19.85
N ASN A 99 19.45 10.55 19.04
CA ASN A 99 19.98 9.18 19.00
C ASN A 99 18.94 8.10 18.71
N ARG A 100 17.95 8.39 17.87
CA ARG A 100 16.89 7.45 17.47
C ARG A 100 17.46 6.28 16.69
N VAL A 101 16.92 5.09 16.93
CA VAL A 101 17.26 3.86 16.21
C VAL A 101 15.99 3.31 15.60
N PHE A 102 15.91 3.37 14.27
CA PHE A 102 14.73 2.92 13.54
C PHE A 102 14.88 1.47 13.11
N MET A 103 13.80 0.71 13.17
CA MET A 103 13.63 -0.55 12.46
C MET A 103 12.58 -0.35 11.37
N ILE A 104 12.90 -0.65 10.12
CA ILE A 104 12.00 -0.42 8.98
C ILE A 104 11.82 -1.68 8.14
N THR A 105 10.59 -1.94 7.71
CA THR A 105 10.26 -2.97 6.72
C THR A 105 9.78 -2.32 5.41
N GLY A 106 9.88 -3.04 4.29
CA GLY A 106 9.27 -2.61 3.02
C GLY A 106 10.14 -1.65 2.19
N THR A 107 11.44 -1.57 2.49
CA THR A 107 12.41 -0.66 1.86
C THR A 107 12.74 -0.98 0.39
N ASN A 108 12.38 -2.17 -0.10
CA ASN A 108 12.42 -2.49 -1.52
C ASN A 108 11.24 -1.86 -2.32
N GLY A 109 10.18 -1.48 -1.61
CA GLY A 109 8.99 -0.85 -2.18
C GLY A 109 9.18 0.64 -2.46
N SER A 110 8.21 1.26 -3.14
CA SER A 110 8.30 2.67 -3.53
C SER A 110 8.42 3.58 -2.31
N LEU A 111 7.42 3.60 -1.44
CA LEU A 111 7.41 4.45 -0.25
C LEU A 111 8.52 4.12 0.75
N GLY A 112 8.71 2.83 1.07
CA GLY A 112 9.70 2.42 2.07
C GLY A 112 11.14 2.80 1.71
N SER A 113 11.50 2.79 0.42
CA SER A 113 12.83 3.25 -0.04
C SER A 113 13.06 4.73 0.25
N TRP A 114 12.03 5.56 0.04
CA TRP A 114 12.06 6.99 0.31
C TRP A 114 12.10 7.31 1.81
N ILE A 115 11.33 6.58 2.63
CA ILE A 115 11.43 6.70 4.10
C ILE A 115 12.85 6.35 4.56
N LEU A 116 13.45 5.28 4.03
CA LEU A 116 14.82 4.89 4.38
C LEU A 116 15.84 5.98 4.02
N ILE A 117 15.73 6.58 2.83
CA ILE A 117 16.62 7.66 2.40
C ILE A 117 16.50 8.87 3.32
N ASP A 118 15.28 9.26 3.66
CA ASP A 118 15.06 10.40 4.51
C ASP A 118 15.67 10.14 5.91
N LEU A 119 15.41 8.98 6.51
CA LEU A 119 16.03 8.56 7.78
C LEU A 119 17.57 8.56 7.73
N LEU A 120 18.18 8.09 6.64
CA LEU A 120 19.63 8.09 6.45
C LEU A 120 20.21 9.48 6.13
N SER A 121 19.38 10.40 5.65
CA SER A 121 19.78 11.79 5.36
C SER A 121 19.73 12.69 6.60
N ARG A 122 19.03 12.28 7.67
CA ARG A 122 19.00 13.06 8.92
C ARG A 122 20.39 13.12 9.59
N PRO A 123 20.68 14.11 10.45
CA PRO A 123 21.94 14.14 11.19
C PRO A 123 22.12 12.91 12.09
N ASN A 124 23.35 12.42 12.25
CA ASN A 124 23.68 11.24 13.08
C ASN A 124 23.21 11.40 14.54
N GLN A 125 23.24 12.63 15.08
CA GLN A 125 22.74 12.89 16.44
C GLN A 125 21.21 12.78 16.56
N VAL A 126 20.46 12.84 15.45
CA VAL A 126 19.00 12.66 15.42
C VAL A 126 18.67 11.21 15.13
N VAL A 127 19.11 10.69 13.98
CA VAL A 127 18.96 9.29 13.59
C VAL A 127 20.32 8.62 13.64
N LYS A 128 20.54 7.86 14.71
CA LYS A 128 21.82 7.19 14.99
C LYS A 128 22.04 5.98 14.10
N LYS A 129 20.99 5.19 13.88
CA LYS A 129 21.07 3.89 13.22
C LYS A 129 19.72 3.48 12.63
N VAL A 130 19.73 2.72 11.54
CA VAL A 130 18.55 2.11 10.92
C VAL A 130 18.79 0.61 10.70
N TYR A 131 17.92 -0.23 11.28
CA TYR A 131 17.77 -1.64 10.95
C TYR A 131 16.78 -1.79 9.81
N CYS A 132 17.21 -2.36 8.69
CA CYS A 132 16.43 -2.53 7.49
C CYS A 132 16.12 -4.02 7.28
N LEU A 133 14.89 -4.43 7.58
CA LEU A 133 14.45 -5.82 7.42
C LEU A 133 13.95 -6.00 5.99
N ILE A 134 14.60 -6.91 5.25
CA ILE A 134 14.26 -7.24 3.86
C ILE A 134 14.09 -8.74 3.69
N ARG A 135 13.29 -9.16 2.71
CA ARG A 135 13.19 -10.57 2.30
C ARG A 135 14.28 -10.92 1.30
N GLY A 136 15.03 -11.97 1.58
CA GLY A 136 16.03 -12.55 0.67
C GLY A 136 17.45 -12.13 1.02
N THR A 137 18.42 -12.88 0.50
CA THR A 137 19.81 -12.89 1.00
C THR A 137 20.66 -11.68 0.63
N ASP A 138 20.18 -10.76 -0.22
CA ASP A 138 21.09 -9.83 -0.90
C ASP A 138 20.76 -8.35 -0.73
N LYS A 139 21.77 -7.58 -0.28
CA LYS A 139 21.82 -6.11 -0.31
C LYS A 139 21.61 -5.58 -1.74
N GLN A 140 21.91 -6.36 -2.78
CA GLN A 140 21.71 -6.01 -4.18
C GLN A 140 20.28 -5.60 -4.48
N ARG A 141 19.26 -6.27 -3.93
CA ARG A 141 17.86 -5.92 -4.23
C ARG A 141 17.50 -4.51 -3.75
N LEU A 142 17.99 -4.14 -2.56
CA LEU A 142 17.81 -2.80 -2.01
C LEU A 142 18.57 -1.75 -2.84
N ARG A 143 19.80 -2.08 -3.24
CA ARG A 143 20.60 -1.22 -4.11
C ARG A 143 19.94 -0.99 -5.47
N LEU A 144 19.47 -2.05 -6.14
CA LEU A 144 18.74 -1.97 -7.41
C LEU A 144 17.46 -1.15 -7.27
N ALA A 145 16.74 -1.30 -6.15
CA ALA A 145 15.56 -0.51 -5.83
C ALA A 145 15.88 0.99 -5.76
N PHE A 146 17.05 1.38 -5.24
CA PHE A 146 17.51 2.77 -5.20
C PHE A 146 17.94 3.27 -6.59
N GLU A 147 18.73 2.46 -7.32
CA GLU A 147 19.19 2.81 -8.67
C GLU A 147 18.03 3.03 -9.64
N GLN A 148 17.05 2.12 -9.66
CA GLN A 148 15.85 2.23 -10.48
C GLN A 148 14.99 3.46 -10.15
N ARG A 149 15.10 3.96 -8.91
CA ARG A 149 14.38 5.16 -8.45
C ARG A 149 15.22 6.43 -8.49
N LYS A 150 16.41 6.37 -9.10
CA LYS A 150 17.36 7.50 -9.19
C LYS A 150 17.66 8.12 -7.81
N GLN A 151 17.74 7.25 -6.81
CA GLN A 151 18.01 7.60 -5.41
C GLN A 151 19.51 7.50 -5.10
N ASP A 152 19.97 8.21 -4.06
CA ASP A 152 21.37 8.19 -3.65
C ASP A 152 21.78 6.86 -3.00
N VAL A 153 22.44 6.00 -3.78
CA VAL A 153 22.97 4.71 -3.33
C VAL A 153 24.16 4.82 -2.38
N THR A 154 24.79 5.99 -2.24
CA THR A 154 25.94 6.15 -1.35
C THR A 154 25.54 6.04 0.12
N LEU A 155 24.29 6.41 0.45
CA LEU A 155 23.70 6.26 1.79
C LEU A 155 23.62 4.79 2.24
N LEU A 156 23.65 3.83 1.32
CA LEU A 156 23.60 2.40 1.64
C LEU A 156 24.95 1.81 2.07
N LYS A 157 26.05 2.58 1.97
CA LYS A 157 27.41 2.09 2.21
C LYS A 157 27.86 2.17 3.68
N ASP A 158 27.22 3.02 4.49
CA ASP A 158 27.59 3.17 5.89
C ASP A 158 27.03 2.00 6.73
N GLU A 159 27.84 0.96 6.88
CA GLU A 159 27.45 -0.26 7.64
C GLU A 159 27.35 -0.03 9.15
N LYS A 160 27.82 1.11 9.68
CA LYS A 160 27.61 1.45 11.09
C LYS A 160 26.25 2.08 11.31
N ARG A 161 25.78 2.83 10.30
CA ARG A 161 24.49 3.53 10.32
C ARG A 161 23.34 2.68 9.79
N LEU A 162 23.57 1.84 8.78
CA LEU A 162 22.57 0.98 8.16
C LEU A 162 22.91 -0.50 8.39
N ILE A 163 22.06 -1.20 9.14
CA ILE A 163 22.16 -2.64 9.34
C ILE A 163 21.08 -3.33 8.51
N ILE A 164 21.48 -4.07 7.48
CA ILE A 164 20.55 -4.82 6.62
C ILE A 164 20.36 -6.22 7.20
N LEU A 165 19.10 -6.59 7.47
CA LEU A 165 18.70 -7.90 7.97
C LEU A 165 17.94 -8.66 6.86
N PRO A 166 18.63 -9.53 6.09
CA PRO A 166 18.09 -10.17 4.88
C PRO A 166 17.13 -11.34 5.13
N GLN A 167 17.11 -11.88 6.34
CA GLN A 167 16.29 -13.03 6.70
C GLN A 167 14.95 -12.59 7.30
N MET A 168 14.33 -11.54 6.77
CA MET A 168 13.03 -11.10 7.30
C MET A 168 11.96 -12.16 7.00
N ASP A 169 11.44 -12.75 8.07
CA ASP A 169 10.20 -13.52 8.07
C ASP A 169 9.30 -12.96 9.17
N LEU A 170 8.30 -12.16 8.77
CA LEU A 170 7.40 -11.54 9.73
C LEU A 170 6.42 -12.54 10.36
N SER A 171 6.23 -13.73 9.76
CA SER A 171 5.40 -14.80 10.34
C SER A 171 6.10 -15.48 11.52
N ASP A 172 7.44 -15.49 11.52
CA ASP A 172 8.26 -15.98 12.61
C ASP A 172 8.25 -15.02 13.80
N LYS A 173 8.16 -15.59 15.02
CA LYS A 173 8.08 -14.82 16.27
C LYS A 173 9.33 -13.99 16.58
N TYR A 174 10.47 -14.30 15.96
CA TYR A 174 11.70 -13.52 16.06
C TYR A 174 11.98 -12.73 14.77
N LEU A 175 10.97 -12.54 13.92
CA LEU A 175 11.06 -11.80 12.66
C LEU A 175 12.06 -12.43 11.67
N GLY A 176 12.29 -13.74 11.80
CA GLY A 176 13.30 -14.49 11.06
C GLY A 176 14.74 -14.22 11.52
N GLN A 177 14.91 -13.58 12.67
CA GLN A 177 16.22 -13.26 13.25
C GLN A 177 16.67 -14.31 14.27
N SER A 178 17.99 -14.39 14.50
CA SER A 178 18.51 -15.15 15.63
C SER A 178 18.04 -14.55 16.96
N THR A 179 17.93 -15.38 17.99
CA THR A 179 17.54 -14.92 19.35
C THR A 179 18.48 -13.83 19.90
N LYS A 180 19.76 -13.87 19.51
CA LYS A 180 20.73 -12.81 19.84
C LYS A 180 20.36 -11.48 19.16
N MET A 181 20.13 -11.50 17.85
CA MET A 181 19.75 -10.30 17.09
C MET A 181 18.39 -9.76 17.56
N TYR A 182 17.42 -10.61 17.83
CA TYR A 182 16.13 -10.18 18.37
C TYR A 182 16.27 -9.45 19.72
N LYS A 183 17.15 -9.94 20.61
CA LYS A 183 17.49 -9.23 21.86
C LYS A 183 18.20 -7.90 21.61
N GLU A 184 19.09 -7.83 20.63
CA GLU A 184 19.73 -6.56 20.22
C GLU A 184 18.68 -5.54 19.73
N LEU A 185 17.72 -5.98 18.90
CA LEU A 185 16.61 -5.14 18.46
C LEU A 185 15.77 -4.65 19.65
N GLN A 186 15.42 -5.53 20.59
CA GLN A 186 14.74 -5.17 21.83
C GLN A 186 15.52 -4.11 22.63
N MET A 187 16.85 -4.18 22.68
CA MET A 187 17.71 -3.27 23.47
C MET A 187 18.01 -1.91 22.82
N GLU A 188 17.99 -1.81 21.49
CA GLU A 188 18.40 -0.58 20.80
C GLU A 188 17.27 0.16 20.07
N VAL A 189 16.30 -0.55 19.48
CA VAL A 189 15.29 0.07 18.61
C VAL A 189 14.38 1.01 19.42
N THR A 190 14.15 2.21 18.91
CA THR A 190 13.25 3.21 19.50
C THR A 190 11.95 3.34 18.72
N ASP A 191 11.99 3.03 17.42
CA ASP A 191 10.89 3.24 16.48
C ASP A 191 10.82 2.11 15.46
N ILE A 192 9.62 1.61 15.20
CA ILE A 192 9.35 0.66 14.13
C ILE A 192 8.51 1.35 13.06
N VAL A 193 9.01 1.39 11.82
CA VAL A 193 8.24 1.80 10.64
C VAL A 193 7.88 0.57 9.84
N HIS A 194 6.61 0.20 9.87
CA HIS A 194 6.09 -0.92 9.11
C HIS A 194 5.43 -0.42 7.82
N SER A 195 6.17 -0.48 6.72
CA SER A 195 5.70 -0.13 5.36
C SER A 195 5.50 -1.35 4.46
N ALA A 196 5.96 -2.54 4.87
CA ALA A 196 5.81 -3.75 4.07
C ALA A 196 4.37 -4.25 4.09
N TRP A 197 3.75 -4.36 2.92
CA TRP A 197 2.46 -5.01 2.74
C TRP A 197 2.41 -5.76 1.41
N LYS A 198 1.65 -6.86 1.34
CA LYS A 198 1.39 -7.57 0.07
C LYS A 198 0.29 -6.82 -0.66
N MET A 199 0.57 -6.29 -1.85
CA MET A 199 -0.43 -5.56 -2.63
C MET A 199 -1.03 -6.44 -3.72
N ASN A 200 -2.19 -7.02 -3.43
CA ASN A 200 -2.95 -7.83 -4.38
C ASN A 200 -4.46 -7.77 -4.08
N PHE A 201 -5.16 -6.88 -4.77
CA PHE A 201 -6.61 -6.66 -4.59
C PHE A 201 -7.49 -7.86 -4.96
N ASN A 202 -6.92 -8.86 -5.62
CA ASN A 202 -7.64 -10.06 -6.00
C ASN A 202 -7.60 -11.15 -4.92
N LEU A 203 -6.82 -11.01 -3.84
CA LEU A 203 -6.77 -12.04 -2.80
C LEU A 203 -7.80 -11.79 -1.70
N LEU A 204 -8.38 -12.87 -1.17
CA LEU A 204 -9.22 -12.83 0.03
C LEU A 204 -8.38 -12.56 1.29
N ILE A 205 -9.03 -12.01 2.33
CA ILE A 205 -8.38 -11.57 3.59
C ILE A 205 -7.51 -12.64 4.25
N GLU A 206 -7.93 -13.90 4.20
CA GLU A 206 -7.21 -15.07 4.73
C GLU A 206 -5.80 -15.26 4.14
N HIS A 207 -5.58 -14.83 2.89
CA HIS A 207 -4.25 -14.90 2.24
C HIS A 207 -3.26 -13.84 2.76
N PHE A 208 -3.77 -12.86 3.51
CA PHE A 208 -2.95 -11.84 4.17
C PHE A 208 -2.65 -12.20 5.61
N GLU A 209 -3.28 -13.27 6.15
CA GLU A 209 -3.17 -13.59 7.57
C GLU A 209 -1.71 -13.91 7.97
N SER A 210 -1.08 -14.90 7.35
CA SER A 210 0.27 -15.36 7.72
C SER A 210 1.35 -14.33 7.47
N ASP A 211 1.25 -13.61 6.35
CA ASP A 211 2.37 -12.80 5.84
C ASP A 211 2.28 -11.32 6.23
N CYS A 212 1.07 -10.82 6.48
CA CYS A 212 0.81 -9.40 6.72
C CYS A 212 0.23 -9.20 8.12
N ILE A 213 -0.91 -9.79 8.45
CA ILE A 213 -1.62 -9.56 9.72
C ILE A 213 -0.82 -10.14 10.90
N GLN A 214 -0.37 -11.40 10.81
CA GLN A 214 0.52 -12.01 11.78
C GLN A 214 1.85 -11.25 11.88
N GLY A 215 2.33 -10.72 10.75
CA GLY A 215 3.52 -9.89 10.71
C GLY A 215 3.38 -8.59 11.52
N VAL A 216 2.26 -7.89 11.36
CA VAL A 216 1.94 -6.71 12.17
C VAL A 216 1.86 -7.09 13.65
N TYR A 217 1.19 -8.19 13.97
CA TYR A 217 1.10 -8.71 15.34
C TYR A 217 2.48 -8.98 15.97
N ASN A 218 3.37 -9.70 15.28
CA ASN A 218 4.71 -9.99 15.79
C ASN A 218 5.55 -8.71 16.00
N LEU A 219 5.41 -7.72 15.12
CA LEU A 219 6.07 -6.42 15.29
C LEU A 219 5.48 -5.61 16.46
N LEU A 220 4.15 -5.64 16.63
CA LEU A 220 3.47 -5.02 17.77
C LEU A 220 3.89 -5.68 19.09
N LYS A 221 4.08 -7.00 19.11
CA LYS A 221 4.58 -7.73 20.27
C LYS A 221 5.97 -7.24 20.69
N LEU A 222 6.92 -7.17 19.75
CA LEU A 222 8.24 -6.58 20.00
C LEU A 222 8.11 -5.15 20.55
N ALA A 223 7.20 -4.36 19.98
CA ALA A 223 6.99 -2.99 20.41
C ALA A 223 6.41 -2.88 21.83
N GLN A 224 5.48 -3.76 22.21
CA GLN A 224 4.89 -3.80 23.54
C GLN A 224 5.87 -4.27 24.61
N GLU A 225 6.74 -5.24 24.30
CA GLU A 225 7.76 -5.76 25.23
C GLU A 225 8.78 -4.69 25.65
N THR A 226 8.98 -3.65 24.85
CA THR A 226 10.05 -2.65 25.06
C THR A 226 9.60 -1.20 24.91
N ARG A 227 8.28 -0.98 24.78
CA ARG A 227 7.62 0.33 24.59
C ARG A 227 8.19 1.13 23.41
N ILE A 228 8.46 0.45 22.30
CA ILE A 228 8.88 1.07 21.04
C ILE A 228 7.70 1.84 20.42
N ARG A 229 7.98 2.97 19.78
CA ARG A 229 6.97 3.68 18.97
C ARG A 229 6.69 2.91 17.69
N PHE A 230 5.43 2.77 17.35
CA PHE A 230 5.00 2.04 16.17
C PHE A 230 4.44 3.00 15.11
N HIS A 231 4.95 2.91 13.89
CA HIS A 231 4.57 3.72 12.75
C HIS A 231 4.04 2.78 11.66
N PHE A 232 2.73 2.78 11.45
CA PHE A 232 2.08 1.89 10.50
C PHE A 232 1.66 2.64 9.25
N ILE A 233 2.14 2.20 8.09
CA ILE A 233 1.67 2.72 6.80
C ILE A 233 0.36 2.01 6.45
N SER A 234 -0.71 2.79 6.32
CA SER A 234 -2.06 2.35 5.98
C SER A 234 -2.58 3.11 4.75
N THR A 235 -3.83 2.85 4.38
CA THR A 235 -4.56 3.49 3.28
C THR A 235 -5.85 4.14 3.80
N PHE A 236 -6.34 5.20 3.15
CA PHE A 236 -7.66 5.76 3.47
C PHE A 236 -8.79 4.74 3.20
N ALA A 237 -8.60 3.81 2.26
CA ALA A 237 -9.59 2.76 1.97
C ALA A 237 -9.92 1.89 3.19
N SER A 238 -9.08 1.93 4.25
CA SER A 238 -9.38 1.26 5.53
C SER A 238 -10.53 1.89 6.32
N THR A 239 -11.12 3.00 5.86
CA THR A 239 -12.29 3.63 6.49
C THR A 239 -13.60 3.23 5.86
N GLU A 240 -13.56 2.47 4.76
CA GLU A 240 -14.77 1.91 4.14
C GLU A 240 -15.36 0.82 5.04
N GLY A 241 -16.68 0.85 5.23
CA GLY A 241 -17.42 -0.12 6.03
C GLY A 241 -17.87 0.39 7.40
N SER A 242 -18.22 -0.54 8.28
CA SER A 242 -18.78 -0.24 9.60
C SER A 242 -17.75 0.39 10.54
N ILE A 243 -18.21 1.36 11.35
CA ILE A 243 -17.37 1.95 12.40
C ILE A 243 -16.96 0.88 13.41
N VAL A 244 -15.66 0.61 13.50
CA VAL A 244 -15.09 -0.29 14.51
C VAL A 244 -14.69 0.52 15.74
N LYS A 245 -15.04 0.04 16.94
CA LYS A 245 -14.60 0.65 18.19
C LYS A 245 -13.08 0.48 18.33
N GLU A 246 -12.36 1.59 18.33
CA GLU A 246 -10.90 1.59 18.54
C GLU A 246 -10.57 1.48 20.03
N GLU A 247 -9.62 0.62 20.40
CA GLU A 247 -9.05 0.52 21.74
C GLU A 247 -7.55 0.88 21.68
N PRO A 248 -7.08 1.85 22.47
CA PRO A 248 -5.69 2.29 22.40
C PRO A 248 -4.74 1.18 22.88
N LEU A 249 -3.69 0.94 22.11
CA LEU A 249 -2.60 0.08 22.53
C LEU A 249 -1.79 0.74 23.66
N ARG A 250 -1.09 -0.07 24.47
CA ARG A 250 -0.21 0.41 25.55
C ARG A 250 1.12 1.01 25.05
N ILE A 251 1.25 1.19 23.73
CA ILE A 251 2.41 1.75 23.06
C ILE A 251 1.98 2.94 22.20
N PRO A 252 2.89 3.89 21.92
CA PRO A 252 2.61 4.99 21.02
C PRO A 252 2.48 4.47 19.59
N VAL A 253 1.36 4.74 18.93
CA VAL A 253 1.10 4.28 17.56
C VAL A 253 0.69 5.45 16.67
N ASP A 254 1.45 5.66 15.60
CA ASP A 254 1.09 6.53 14.51
C ASP A 254 0.62 5.69 13.31
N ILE A 255 -0.59 5.97 12.81
CA ILE A 255 -1.14 5.32 11.60
C ILE A 255 -1.17 6.36 10.49
N TYR A 256 -0.48 6.10 9.39
CA TYR A 256 -0.38 7.00 8.25
C TYR A 256 -1.27 6.48 7.11
N ARG A 257 -2.47 7.04 6.94
CA ARG A 257 -3.40 6.67 5.87
C ARG A 257 -3.05 7.47 4.62
N PHE A 258 -2.42 6.81 3.64
CA PHE A 258 -2.07 7.43 2.37
C PHE A 258 -3.23 7.46 1.39
N GLY A 259 -3.38 8.60 0.71
CA GLY A 259 -4.07 8.76 -0.57
C GLY A 259 -3.34 8.08 -1.74
N GLN A 260 -3.70 8.47 -2.96
CA GLN A 260 -2.91 8.10 -4.15
C GLN A 260 -1.50 8.68 -4.04
N ILE A 261 -0.50 7.80 -3.98
CA ILE A 261 0.92 8.19 -4.03
C ILE A 261 1.31 8.39 -5.50
N SER A 262 1.94 9.52 -5.82
CA SER A 262 2.48 9.82 -7.14
C SER A 262 4.00 9.69 -7.20
N GLY A 263 4.57 9.91 -8.39
CA GLY A 263 6.03 9.94 -8.59
C GLY A 263 6.72 10.97 -7.71
N ASP A 264 8.04 10.90 -7.61
CA ASP A 264 8.79 11.86 -6.81
C ASP A 264 8.95 13.21 -7.51
N THR A 265 9.07 14.28 -6.73
CA THR A 265 9.16 15.66 -7.28
C THR A 265 10.48 16.00 -7.96
N ARG A 266 11.49 15.12 -7.89
CA ARG A 266 12.85 15.40 -8.38
C ARG A 266 13.16 14.72 -9.70
N ASN A 267 12.78 13.46 -9.81
CA ASN A 267 13.10 12.58 -10.93
C ASN A 267 11.85 12.10 -11.69
N GLY A 268 10.66 12.29 -11.11
CA GLY A 268 9.40 11.83 -11.70
C GLY A 268 9.20 10.33 -11.70
N VAL A 269 9.95 9.57 -10.89
CA VAL A 269 9.88 8.12 -10.88
C VAL A 269 8.55 7.66 -10.30
N TRP A 270 7.65 7.23 -11.18
CA TRP A 270 6.38 6.64 -10.82
C TRP A 270 6.24 5.23 -11.41
N ASN A 271 5.95 4.26 -10.53
CA ASN A 271 5.78 2.85 -10.86
C ASN A 271 4.71 2.60 -11.96
N ILE A 272 5.18 2.16 -13.13
CA ILE A 272 4.39 1.91 -14.34
C ILE A 272 3.33 0.80 -14.21
N THR A 273 3.32 0.06 -13.10
CA THR A 273 2.34 -0.99 -12.84
C THR A 273 1.11 -0.51 -12.08
N GLU A 274 1.11 0.75 -11.61
CA GLU A 274 0.01 1.35 -10.86
C GLU A 274 -1.07 1.92 -11.79
N GLU A 275 -2.27 2.14 -11.24
CA GLU A 275 -3.46 2.54 -11.97
C GLU A 275 -3.26 3.81 -12.81
N ILE A 276 -2.85 4.91 -12.18
CA ILE A 276 -2.71 6.21 -12.86
C ILE A 276 -1.70 6.16 -14.02
N PRO A 277 -0.46 5.65 -13.85
CA PRO A 277 0.47 5.49 -14.97
C PRO A 277 -0.10 4.63 -16.11
N LEU A 278 -0.85 3.56 -15.79
CA LEU A 278 -1.48 2.71 -16.80
C LEU A 278 -2.59 3.45 -17.55
N ILE A 279 -3.45 4.21 -16.86
CA ILE A 279 -4.49 5.03 -17.50
C ILE A 279 -3.86 6.02 -18.48
N ILE A 280 -2.80 6.72 -18.07
CA ILE A 280 -2.15 7.73 -18.91
C ILE A 280 -1.38 7.09 -20.07
N CYS A 281 -0.52 6.10 -19.81
CA CYS A 281 0.40 5.57 -20.81
C CYS A 281 -0.25 4.49 -21.68
N ALA A 282 -0.97 3.53 -21.08
CA ALA A 282 -1.61 2.47 -21.85
C ALA A 282 -2.99 2.90 -22.38
N GLY A 283 -3.76 3.65 -21.59
CA GLY A 283 -5.00 4.26 -22.05
C GLY A 283 -4.71 5.38 -23.06
N GLY A 284 -4.11 6.47 -22.60
CA GLY A 284 -3.80 7.61 -23.46
C GLY A 284 -2.82 7.28 -24.57
N GLY A 285 -1.64 6.75 -24.22
CA GLY A 285 -0.56 6.53 -25.19
C GLY A 285 -0.75 5.37 -26.17
N LEU A 286 -1.40 4.27 -25.78
CA LEU A 286 -1.61 3.11 -26.69
C LEU A 286 -3.01 3.05 -27.27
N MET A 287 -4.05 3.27 -26.46
CA MET A 287 -5.44 3.23 -26.93
C MET A 287 -5.90 4.56 -27.52
N GLY A 288 -5.20 5.66 -27.24
CA GLY A 288 -5.64 7.00 -27.62
C GLY A 288 -6.82 7.51 -26.80
N LYS A 289 -7.11 6.92 -25.64
CA LYS A 289 -8.30 7.24 -24.83
C LYS A 289 -7.96 7.41 -23.36
N ILE A 290 -8.47 8.46 -22.72
CA ILE A 290 -8.40 8.63 -21.25
C ILE A 290 -9.82 8.86 -20.71
N PRO A 291 -10.23 8.20 -19.62
CA PRO A 291 -11.54 8.42 -19.04
C PRO A 291 -11.62 9.79 -18.36
N ASN A 292 -12.78 10.44 -18.41
CA ASN A 292 -13.09 11.51 -17.47
C ASN A 292 -13.61 10.90 -16.16
N SER A 293 -12.77 10.90 -15.12
CA SER A 293 -13.14 10.33 -13.82
C SER A 293 -14.04 11.26 -12.99
N GLY A 294 -14.02 12.57 -13.23
CA GLY A 294 -14.69 13.56 -12.36
C GLY A 294 -14.03 13.77 -10.99
N GLU A 295 -13.31 12.76 -10.47
CA GLU A 295 -12.67 12.74 -9.16
C GLU A 295 -11.61 13.85 -8.94
N PRO A 296 -11.47 14.33 -7.69
CA PRO A 296 -10.39 15.25 -7.35
C PRO A 296 -9.01 14.55 -7.41
N VAL A 297 -8.02 15.28 -7.91
CA VAL A 297 -6.63 14.84 -7.96
C VAL A 297 -5.93 15.31 -6.70
N GLU A 298 -5.92 14.44 -5.68
CA GLU A 298 -5.32 14.65 -4.36
C GLU A 298 -3.98 13.90 -4.19
N TRP A 299 -3.26 13.69 -5.29
CA TRP A 299 -2.07 12.84 -5.31
C TRP A 299 -0.91 13.46 -4.53
N ILE A 300 -0.32 12.66 -3.64
CA ILE A 300 0.85 13.05 -2.83
C ILE A 300 2.13 12.50 -3.47
N PRO A 301 3.12 13.34 -3.82
CA PRO A 301 4.42 12.84 -4.27
C PRO A 301 5.10 11.95 -3.22
N VAL A 302 5.67 10.82 -3.64
CA VAL A 302 6.20 9.80 -2.72
C VAL A 302 7.30 10.33 -1.79
N ASP A 303 8.12 11.24 -2.27
CA ASP A 303 9.19 11.89 -1.49
C ASP A 303 8.61 12.80 -0.42
N ILE A 304 7.60 13.63 -0.75
CA ILE A 304 6.89 14.46 0.23
C ILE A 304 6.17 13.60 1.27
N GLY A 305 5.43 12.59 0.82
CA GLY A 305 4.70 11.67 1.69
C GLY A 305 5.63 10.92 2.65
N SER A 306 6.78 10.46 2.17
CA SER A 306 7.79 9.83 3.01
C SER A 306 8.38 10.79 4.06
N SER A 307 8.62 12.05 3.68
CA SER A 307 9.12 13.07 4.60
C SER A 307 8.09 13.46 5.66
N CYS A 308 6.80 13.41 5.35
CA CYS A 308 5.75 13.58 6.34
C CYS A 308 5.86 12.51 7.43
N VAL A 309 6.02 11.23 7.05
CA VAL A 309 6.18 10.11 8.00
C VAL A 309 7.40 10.33 8.90
N VAL A 310 8.55 10.69 8.33
CA VAL A 310 9.79 10.90 9.09
C VAL A 310 9.71 12.13 9.99
N ASP A 311 9.18 13.25 9.50
CA ASP A 311 9.01 14.47 10.31
C ASP A 311 8.06 14.25 11.49
N ILE A 312 6.94 13.56 11.27
CA ILE A 312 5.99 13.25 12.35
C ILE A 312 6.64 12.32 13.38
N ALA A 313 7.31 11.27 12.94
CA ALA A 313 7.98 10.31 13.82
C ALA A 313 9.07 10.97 14.69
N LEU A 314 9.82 11.93 14.15
CA LEU A 314 10.93 12.59 14.84
C LEU A 314 10.47 13.73 15.75
N ASN A 315 9.52 14.54 15.30
CA ASN A 315 9.22 15.83 15.94
C ASN A 315 8.08 15.78 16.97
N TRP A 316 7.23 14.74 16.93
CA TRP A 316 6.05 14.67 17.81
C TRP A 316 6.24 13.65 18.93
N PRO A 317 5.88 14.00 20.18
CA PRO A 317 6.10 13.13 21.32
C PRO A 317 5.14 11.93 21.35
N PRO A 318 5.50 10.83 22.04
CA PRO A 318 4.68 9.62 22.18
C PRO A 318 3.20 9.82 22.60
N ASN A 319 2.90 10.83 23.41
CA ASN A 319 1.55 11.14 23.88
C ASN A 319 0.69 11.88 22.85
N GLN A 320 1.25 12.25 21.70
CA GLN A 320 0.57 12.91 20.60
C GLN A 320 0.51 12.05 19.34
N CYS A 321 0.81 10.75 19.47
CA CYS A 321 0.63 9.78 18.40
C CYS A 321 -0.85 9.65 18.02
N GLY A 322 -1.13 9.27 16.76
CA GLY A 322 -2.50 9.09 16.30
C GLY A 322 -2.63 8.76 14.81
N ILE A 323 -3.80 9.02 14.26
CA ILE A 323 -4.09 8.79 12.83
C ILE A 323 -3.75 10.06 12.05
N HIS A 324 -3.03 9.87 10.93
CA HIS A 324 -2.61 10.93 10.03
C HIS A 324 -3.09 10.64 8.61
N HIS A 325 -3.76 11.60 7.99
CA HIS A 325 -4.22 11.49 6.61
C HIS A 325 -3.22 12.18 5.69
N LEU A 326 -2.59 11.40 4.81
CA LEU A 326 -1.57 11.85 3.87
C LEU A 326 -2.15 11.86 2.45
N LEU A 327 -2.95 12.89 2.19
CA LEU A 327 -3.46 13.29 0.88
C LEU A 327 -2.95 14.70 0.57
N ASN A 328 -2.84 15.06 -0.71
CA ASN A 328 -2.41 16.41 -1.06
C ASN A 328 -3.53 17.42 -0.73
N PRO A 329 -3.32 18.37 0.21
CA PRO A 329 -4.35 19.35 0.54
C PRO A 329 -4.63 20.34 -0.61
N ASN A 330 -3.69 20.47 -1.56
CA ASN A 330 -3.81 21.35 -2.71
C ASN A 330 -4.31 20.58 -3.94
N LYS A 331 -5.59 20.21 -3.90
CA LYS A 331 -6.23 19.38 -4.93
C LYS A 331 -6.55 20.16 -6.21
N ILE A 332 -6.54 19.47 -7.34
CA ILE A 332 -7.03 19.98 -8.63
C ILE A 332 -8.17 19.09 -9.12
N GLY A 333 -9.01 19.61 -10.03
CA GLY A 333 -10.01 18.78 -10.71
C GLY A 333 -9.38 17.91 -11.81
N TRP A 334 -9.96 16.74 -12.09
CA TRP A 334 -9.53 15.84 -13.17
C TRP A 334 -9.39 16.54 -14.52
N ASN A 335 -10.31 17.46 -14.85
CA ASN A 335 -10.25 18.23 -16.10
C ASN A 335 -8.96 19.06 -16.23
N LEU A 336 -8.44 19.61 -15.13
CA LEU A 336 -7.18 20.37 -15.17
C LEU A 336 -5.98 19.45 -15.40
N LEU A 337 -6.00 18.24 -14.82
CA LEU A 337 -5.02 17.20 -15.14
C LEU A 337 -5.04 16.84 -16.63
N LEU A 338 -6.23 16.64 -17.22
CA LEU A 338 -6.38 16.35 -18.65
C LEU A 338 -5.81 17.48 -19.52
N ASN A 339 -6.04 18.75 -19.14
CA ASN A 339 -5.45 19.90 -19.81
C ASN A 339 -3.92 19.88 -19.73
N TYR A 340 -3.32 19.54 -18.58
CA TYR A 340 -1.86 19.42 -18.46
C TYR A 340 -1.29 18.32 -19.35
N LEU A 341 -1.99 17.19 -19.46
CA LEU A 341 -1.59 16.08 -20.34
C LEU A 341 -1.66 16.50 -21.81
N GLN A 342 -2.74 17.18 -22.24
CA GLN A 342 -2.87 17.69 -23.60
C GLN A 342 -1.82 18.75 -23.94
N ALA A 343 -1.59 19.71 -23.04
CA ALA A 343 -0.61 20.78 -23.21
C ALA A 343 0.85 20.26 -23.29
N SER A 344 1.13 19.09 -22.72
CA SER A 344 2.45 18.46 -22.83
C SER A 344 2.81 18.04 -24.26
N ALA A 345 1.81 17.82 -25.12
CA ALA A 345 1.92 17.24 -26.46
C ALA A 345 2.62 15.85 -26.54
N LYS A 346 2.91 15.22 -25.40
CA LYS A 346 3.60 13.90 -25.31
C LYS A 346 2.64 12.71 -25.34
N VAL A 347 1.35 12.95 -25.10
CA VAL A 347 0.30 11.92 -25.14
C VAL A 347 -0.85 12.48 -25.96
N LYS A 348 -1.26 11.77 -27.00
CA LYS A 348 -2.41 12.13 -27.84
C LYS A 348 -3.57 11.23 -27.49
N PHE A 349 -4.67 11.80 -27.04
CA PHE A 349 -5.83 11.05 -26.62
C PHE A 349 -7.13 11.86 -26.79
N GLU A 350 -8.24 11.14 -26.93
CA GLU A 350 -9.58 11.67 -26.71
C GLU A 350 -10.05 11.38 -25.28
N ILE A 351 -10.88 12.27 -24.75
CA ILE A 351 -11.52 12.11 -23.45
C ILE A 351 -12.82 11.36 -23.67
N VAL A 352 -13.01 10.22 -23.01
CA VAL A 352 -14.19 9.37 -23.16
C VAL A 352 -14.87 9.10 -21.82
N PRO A 353 -16.16 8.72 -21.80
CA PRO A 353 -16.80 8.22 -20.59
C PRO A 353 -16.11 6.96 -20.06
N MET A 354 -16.09 6.77 -18.73
CA MET A 354 -15.42 5.62 -18.09
C MET A 354 -15.93 4.27 -18.65
N LYS A 355 -17.25 4.15 -18.87
CA LYS A 355 -17.86 2.96 -19.49
C LYS A 355 -17.33 2.64 -20.89
N GLU A 356 -17.06 3.67 -21.70
CA GLU A 356 -16.49 3.50 -23.03
C GLU A 356 -15.00 3.15 -22.96
N PHE A 357 -14.26 3.82 -22.07
CA PHE A 357 -12.85 3.52 -21.79
C PHE A 357 -12.68 2.05 -21.42
N THR A 358 -13.45 1.56 -20.44
CA THR A 358 -13.37 0.19 -19.94
C THR A 358 -13.69 -0.85 -21.02
N LYS A 359 -14.71 -0.59 -21.86
CA LYS A 359 -15.05 -1.45 -23.01
C LYS A 359 -13.94 -1.51 -24.04
N SER A 360 -13.18 -0.43 -24.21
CA SER A 360 -12.08 -0.32 -25.17
C SER A 360 -10.82 -1.09 -24.72
N ILE A 361 -10.72 -1.53 -23.45
CA ILE A 361 -9.58 -2.30 -22.94
C ILE A 361 -9.62 -3.74 -23.48
N ASP A 362 -8.66 -4.06 -24.35
CA ASP A 362 -8.43 -5.41 -24.86
C ASP A 362 -7.52 -6.26 -23.94
N LYS A 363 -7.42 -7.57 -24.21
CA LYS A 363 -6.63 -8.53 -23.41
C LYS A 363 -5.11 -8.33 -23.49
N SER A 364 -4.61 -7.72 -24.56
CA SER A 364 -3.19 -7.45 -24.77
C SER A 364 -2.73 -6.15 -24.10
N ASN A 365 -3.69 -5.29 -23.74
CA ASN A 365 -3.41 -4.02 -23.09
C ASN A 365 -2.97 -4.23 -21.62
N PRO A 366 -1.94 -3.52 -21.14
CA PRO A 366 -1.53 -3.54 -19.74
C PRO A 366 -2.65 -3.23 -18.71
N LEU A 367 -3.69 -2.48 -19.12
CA LEU A 367 -4.88 -2.18 -18.30
C LEU A 367 -5.83 -3.37 -18.11
N ALA A 368 -5.67 -4.47 -18.86
CA ALA A 368 -6.55 -5.63 -18.77
C ALA A 368 -6.69 -6.18 -17.33
N LYS A 369 -5.64 -6.06 -16.52
CA LYS A 369 -5.63 -6.47 -15.11
C LYS A 369 -6.50 -5.59 -14.19
N LEU A 370 -6.78 -4.35 -14.59
CA LEU A 370 -7.59 -3.37 -13.84
C LEU A 370 -9.02 -3.27 -14.39
N LYS A 371 -9.28 -3.80 -15.58
CA LYS A 371 -10.61 -3.80 -16.21
C LYS A 371 -11.73 -4.27 -15.26
N PRO A 372 -11.60 -5.36 -14.48
CA PRO A 372 -12.64 -5.79 -13.55
C PRO A 372 -12.94 -4.78 -12.43
N MET A 373 -11.92 -4.04 -11.97
CA MET A 373 -12.09 -2.96 -10.99
C MET A 373 -12.87 -1.81 -11.61
N PHE A 374 -12.52 -1.40 -12.84
CA PHE A 374 -13.23 -0.35 -13.55
C PHE A 374 -14.68 -0.70 -13.87
N GLU A 375 -14.97 -1.96 -14.19
CA GLU A 375 -16.33 -2.47 -14.40
C GLU A 375 -17.19 -2.29 -13.14
N LYS A 376 -16.64 -2.64 -11.97
CA LYS A 376 -17.33 -2.48 -10.70
C LYS A 376 -17.58 -1.00 -10.32
N LEU A 377 -16.62 -0.12 -10.60
CA LEU A 377 -16.72 1.30 -10.22
C LEU A 377 -17.90 2.01 -10.90
N TYR A 378 -18.12 1.81 -12.20
CA TYR A 378 -19.23 2.49 -12.87
C TYR A 378 -20.58 1.77 -12.69
N GLU A 379 -20.61 0.46 -12.38
CA GLU A 379 -21.86 -0.23 -12.02
C GLU A 379 -22.45 0.35 -10.72
N ILE A 380 -21.59 0.81 -9.79
CA ILE A 380 -21.99 1.49 -8.55
C ILE A 380 -22.52 2.92 -8.82
N GLU A 381 -21.95 3.62 -9.81
CA GLU A 381 -22.41 4.96 -10.25
C GLU A 381 -23.81 4.91 -10.90
N ASP A 382 -24.13 3.86 -11.65
CA ASP A 382 -25.45 3.67 -12.28
C ASP A 382 -26.57 3.38 -11.22
N ASP A 383 -26.21 2.91 -10.01
CA ASP A 383 -27.15 2.39 -8.99
C ASP A 383 -27.30 3.24 -7.70
N SER A 384 -26.52 4.31 -7.47
CA SER A 384 -26.59 5.04 -6.20
C SER A 384 -26.21 6.53 -6.20
N THR A 385 -26.91 7.27 -5.34
CA THR A 385 -26.49 8.56 -4.78
C THR A 385 -25.36 8.30 -3.76
N THR A 386 -24.15 8.03 -4.23
CA THR A 386 -23.00 7.89 -3.32
C THR A 386 -22.72 9.23 -2.63
N MET A 387 -22.80 9.26 -1.30
CA MET A 387 -22.22 10.37 -0.55
C MET A 387 -20.70 10.31 -0.75
N GLU A 388 -20.14 11.29 -1.46
CA GLU A 388 -18.69 11.48 -1.55
C GLU A 388 -18.12 11.58 -0.12
N THR A 389 -17.28 10.61 0.25
CA THR A 389 -16.60 10.64 1.55
C THR A 389 -15.37 11.53 1.40
N HIS A 390 -15.42 12.74 1.97
CA HIS A 390 -14.29 13.66 1.94
C HIS A 390 -13.34 13.42 3.12
N PHE A 391 -12.05 13.20 2.81
CA PHE A 391 -11.01 13.02 3.83
C PHE A 391 -10.33 14.35 4.16
N GLU A 392 -10.44 14.76 5.42
CA GLU A 392 -9.74 15.95 5.91
C GLU A 392 -8.28 15.67 6.29
N THR A 393 -7.40 16.62 6.01
CA THR A 393 -5.97 16.58 6.37
C THR A 393 -5.60 17.61 7.44
N THR A 394 -6.58 18.35 7.98
CA THR A 394 -6.41 19.50 8.90
C THR A 394 -5.51 19.19 10.11
N LYS A 395 -5.68 18.03 10.74
CA LYS A 395 -4.85 17.62 11.89
C LYS A 395 -3.42 17.25 11.50
N THR A 396 -3.21 16.77 10.28
CA THR A 396 -1.89 16.30 9.82
C THR A 396 -1.04 17.45 9.30
N ILE A 397 -1.64 18.47 8.67
CA ILE A 397 -0.92 19.67 8.23
C ILE A 397 -0.34 20.48 9.41
N GLU A 398 -0.96 20.40 10.59
CA GLU A 398 -0.42 20.99 11.83
C GLU A 398 0.84 20.27 12.31
N LYS A 399 1.05 19.01 11.88
CA LYS A 399 2.17 18.19 12.32
C LYS A 399 3.39 18.22 11.43
N THR A 400 3.24 18.64 10.18
CA THR A 400 4.36 18.73 9.25
C THR A 400 4.13 19.77 8.16
N ASP A 401 5.09 20.69 8.05
CA ASP A 401 5.13 21.68 6.98
C ASP A 401 5.26 21.03 5.59
N LYS A 402 5.76 19.79 5.50
CA LYS A 402 5.87 19.05 4.24
C LYS A 402 4.51 18.83 3.58
N LEU A 403 3.49 18.50 4.38
CA LEU A 403 2.14 18.33 3.88
C LEU A 403 1.48 19.68 3.62
N LYS A 404 1.65 20.63 4.57
CA LYS A 404 1.08 21.97 4.48
C LYS A 404 1.49 22.72 3.21
N TYR A 405 2.76 22.57 2.80
CA TYR A 405 3.31 23.20 1.60
C TYR A 405 3.51 22.20 0.44
N CYS A 406 2.82 21.06 0.47
CA CYS A 406 2.82 20.11 -0.65
C CYS A 406 2.24 20.82 -1.89
N PRO A 407 2.98 20.93 -3.00
CA PRO A 407 2.48 21.61 -4.18
C PRO A 407 1.32 20.83 -4.80
N ALA A 408 0.34 21.55 -5.36
CA ALA A 408 -0.64 20.94 -6.23
C ALA A 408 0.05 20.24 -7.41
N ILE A 409 -0.56 19.18 -7.93
CA ILE A 409 -0.15 18.63 -9.22
C ILE A 409 -0.26 19.74 -10.27
N ASN A 410 0.85 20.01 -10.97
CA ASN A 410 0.96 21.11 -11.93
C ASN A 410 1.59 20.62 -13.24
N GLN A 411 1.65 21.53 -14.22
CA GLN A 411 2.19 21.22 -15.55
C GLN A 411 3.63 20.67 -15.51
N ASP A 412 4.49 21.22 -14.64
CA ASP A 412 5.90 20.83 -14.55
C ASP A 412 6.04 19.41 -14.00
N LEU A 413 5.28 19.07 -12.96
CA LEU A 413 5.31 17.75 -12.35
C LEU A 413 4.72 16.68 -13.29
N ILE A 414 3.65 17.01 -14.01
CA ILE A 414 3.11 16.13 -15.07
C ILE A 414 4.16 15.93 -16.18
N ASN A 415 4.83 16.99 -16.61
CA ASN A 415 5.90 16.88 -17.59
C ASN A 415 7.06 16.02 -17.09
N LEU A 416 7.41 16.10 -15.82
CA LEU A 416 8.44 15.29 -15.18
C LEU A 416 8.06 13.79 -15.19
N TYR A 417 6.81 13.45 -14.84
CA TYR A 417 6.31 12.07 -14.89
C TYR A 417 6.29 11.51 -16.31
N LEU A 418 5.79 12.28 -17.28
CA LEU A 418 5.76 11.90 -18.68
C LEU A 418 7.18 11.69 -19.24
N ASN A 419 8.13 12.56 -18.89
CA ASN A 419 9.53 12.42 -19.30
C ASN A 419 10.14 11.12 -18.75
N TYR A 420 9.90 10.80 -17.48
CA TYR A 420 10.37 9.56 -16.88
C TYR A 420 9.79 8.32 -17.59
N TRP A 421 8.48 8.32 -17.90
CA TRP A 421 7.85 7.20 -18.62
C TRP A 421 8.35 7.06 -20.06
N ILE A 422 8.71 8.17 -20.72
CA ILE A 422 9.38 8.12 -22.04
C ILE A 422 10.79 7.54 -21.90
N GLU A 423 11.56 8.03 -20.93
CA GLU A 423 12.95 7.59 -20.69
C GLU A 423 13.03 6.09 -20.40
N CYS A 424 12.11 5.53 -19.60
CA CYS A 424 12.07 4.11 -19.30
C CYS A 424 11.35 3.26 -20.38
N GLY A 425 10.92 3.88 -21.48
CA GLY A 425 10.29 3.22 -22.63
C GLY A 425 8.85 2.76 -22.40
N PHE A 426 8.21 3.23 -21.33
CA PHE A 426 6.81 2.90 -21.02
C PHE A 426 5.80 3.73 -21.80
N LEU A 427 6.15 5.00 -22.09
CA LEU A 427 5.40 5.88 -22.98
C LEU A 427 6.21 6.10 -24.27
N LYS A 428 5.56 5.97 -25.43
CA LYS A 428 6.19 6.27 -26.72
C LYS A 428 6.11 7.77 -26.99
N SER A 429 7.24 8.36 -27.40
CA SER A 429 7.37 9.77 -27.79
C SER A 429 6.69 10.09 -29.11
#